data_AF-A0A924I7Q8-F1
#
_entry.id   AF-A0A924I7Q8-F1
#
_cell.length_a   1.000
_cell.length_b   1.000
_cell.length_c   1.000
_cell.angle_alpha   90.00
_cell.angle_beta   90.00
_cell.angle_gamma   90.00
#
_symmetry.space_group_name_H-M   'P 1'
#
loop_
_entity.id
_entity.type
_entity.pdbx_description
1 polymer ?
#
loop_
_entity_poly.entity_id
_entity_poly.type
_entity_poly.pdbx_seq_one_letter_code
_entity_poly.pdbx_strand_id
1 'polypeptide(L)'
;MTLSWNEIKERAIRFSKEWADTANEEADAKPFLDAFFDVFGITRKKIGTFEHRVKKLSDADGYIDLLWKGTILVEMKSRGKNLDKAFQQAIDYTHGLKQNELPKYILVCDFNVFRLYDTEEQKTTEFKLADLYGNVQSFGYLLGYQKKVYKEQDPANIKAAELMGKLHDRLEEIGYVGHPLEVYLVRLLFCLFAEDTTIFNKQQLQDYIEQRTAEDGSDLAARIQELFQVLNTPVDKRFKNLDEQLNDFPYVNGKLFEEVLPS
;
A
#
# COMPACT_ATOMS: atom_id res chain seq x y z
N MET A 1 4.06 -20.36 -3.16
CA MET A 1 2.85 -19.57 -2.86
C MET A 1 3.21 -18.54 -1.80
N THR A 2 2.78 -17.29 -1.99
CA THR A 2 2.91 -16.22 -0.99
C THR A 2 1.94 -16.48 0.15
N LEU A 3 2.39 -16.40 1.40
CA LEU A 3 1.53 -16.57 2.57
C LEU A 3 0.49 -15.46 2.63
N SER A 4 -0.74 -15.80 3.00
CA SER A 4 -1.77 -14.81 3.31
C SER A 4 -1.49 -14.09 4.63
N TRP A 5 -2.05 -12.89 4.79
CA TRP A 5 -1.92 -12.14 6.05
C TRP A 5 -2.51 -12.87 7.26
N ASN A 6 -3.56 -13.67 7.07
CA ASN A 6 -4.15 -14.45 8.16
C ASN A 6 -3.19 -15.57 8.59
N GLU A 7 -2.57 -16.28 7.65
CA GLU A 7 -1.55 -17.29 7.98
C GLU A 7 -0.34 -16.68 8.69
N ILE A 8 0.11 -15.49 8.26
CA ILE A 8 1.21 -14.78 8.92
C ILE A 8 0.84 -14.40 10.36
N LYS A 9 -0.38 -13.91 10.59
CA LYS A 9 -0.88 -13.58 11.94
C LYS A 9 -0.92 -14.81 12.85
N GLU A 10 -1.40 -15.95 12.35
CA GLU A 10 -1.41 -17.20 13.11
C GLU A 10 0.00 -17.68 13.47
N ARG A 11 0.93 -17.60 12.51
CA ARG A 11 2.35 -17.92 12.75
C ARG A 11 2.97 -16.99 13.80
N ALA A 12 2.66 -15.69 13.74
CA ALA A 12 3.14 -14.70 14.70
C ALA A 12 2.63 -14.98 16.12
N ILE A 13 1.37 -15.43 16.28
CA ILE A 13 0.82 -15.84 17.58
C ILE A 13 1.54 -17.07 18.13
N ARG A 14 1.88 -18.04 17.26
CA ARG A 14 2.65 -19.22 17.69
C ARG A 14 4.07 -18.83 18.10
N PHE A 15 4.73 -18.01 17.29
CA PHE A 15 6.07 -17.47 17.58
C PHE A 15 6.09 -16.71 18.90
N SER A 16 5.12 -15.83 19.16
CA SER A 16 5.11 -15.05 20.40
C SER A 16 4.94 -15.91 21.66
N LYS A 17 4.22 -17.04 21.55
CA LYS A 17 4.08 -18.01 22.65
C LYS A 17 5.34 -18.84 22.85
N GLU A 18 5.95 -19.30 21.77
CA GLU A 18 7.15 -20.14 21.80
C GLU A 18 8.36 -19.42 22.40
N TRP A 19 8.52 -18.13 22.08
CA TRP A 19 9.68 -17.32 22.48
C TRP A 19 9.40 -16.39 23.67
N ALA A 20 8.30 -16.61 24.41
CA ALA A 20 7.83 -15.70 25.46
C ALA A 20 8.83 -15.52 26.63
N ASP A 21 9.61 -16.55 26.93
CA ASP A 21 10.53 -16.63 28.07
C ASP A 21 12.02 -16.51 27.67
N THR A 22 12.30 -16.30 26.38
CA THR A 22 13.66 -16.16 25.87
C THR A 22 14.33 -14.89 26.38
N ALA A 23 15.63 -14.96 26.68
CA ALA A 23 16.36 -13.84 27.25
C ALA A 23 17.85 -13.75 26.88
N ASN A 24 18.48 -14.83 26.38
CA ASN A 24 19.93 -14.91 26.22
C ASN A 24 20.37 -14.67 24.76
N GLU A 25 21.09 -13.57 24.54
CA GLU A 25 21.58 -13.15 23.21
C GLU A 25 22.51 -14.18 22.56
N GLU A 26 23.51 -14.69 23.28
CA GLU A 26 24.54 -15.57 22.71
C GLU A 26 23.98 -16.93 22.26
N ALA A 27 23.01 -17.45 23.01
CA ALA A 27 22.43 -18.76 22.72
C ALA A 27 21.26 -18.68 21.74
N ASP A 28 20.40 -17.67 21.88
CA ASP A 28 19.06 -17.69 21.31
C ASP A 28 18.86 -16.73 20.13
N ALA A 29 19.78 -15.79 19.87
CA ALA A 29 19.58 -14.78 18.83
C ALA A 29 19.40 -15.38 17.42
N LYS A 30 20.28 -16.32 17.01
CA LYS A 30 20.18 -16.93 15.67
C LYS A 30 18.92 -17.79 15.52
N PRO A 31 18.61 -18.72 16.45
CA PRO A 31 17.35 -19.46 16.42
C PRO A 31 16.10 -18.57 16.43
N PHE A 32 16.09 -17.52 17.24
CA PHE A 32 14.97 -16.57 17.32
C PHE A 32 14.76 -15.85 15.98
N LEU A 33 15.84 -15.37 15.35
CA LEU A 33 15.77 -14.71 14.06
C LEU A 33 15.31 -15.68 12.95
N ASP A 34 15.86 -16.90 12.92
CA ASP A 34 15.41 -17.93 11.96
C ASP A 34 13.89 -18.18 12.11
N ALA A 35 13.40 -18.31 13.34
CA ALA A 35 11.96 -18.49 13.62
C ALA A 35 11.13 -17.24 13.28
N PHE A 36 11.66 -16.04 13.54
CA PHE A 36 11.00 -14.78 13.21
C PHE A 36 10.78 -14.62 11.71
N PHE A 37 11.80 -14.91 10.88
CA PHE A 37 11.65 -14.82 9.43
C PHE A 37 10.77 -15.94 8.86
N ASP A 38 10.69 -17.11 9.50
CA ASP A 38 9.76 -18.19 9.13
C ASP A 38 8.28 -17.81 9.34
N VAL A 39 7.97 -16.88 10.25
CA VAL A 39 6.63 -16.28 10.36
C VAL A 39 6.18 -15.71 9.01
N PHE A 40 7.12 -15.15 8.25
CA PHE A 40 6.91 -14.57 6.91
C PHE A 40 7.21 -15.58 5.79
N GLY A 41 7.51 -16.84 6.09
CA GLY A 41 7.87 -17.85 5.10
C GLY A 41 9.22 -17.59 4.43
N ILE A 42 10.10 -16.82 5.08
CA ILE A 42 11.42 -16.46 4.58
C ILE A 42 12.43 -17.43 5.17
N THR A 43 12.91 -18.34 4.33
CA THR A 43 13.92 -19.32 4.73
C THR A 43 15.28 -18.66 4.90
N ARG A 44 16.12 -19.19 5.81
CA ARG A 44 17.51 -18.76 6.01
C ARG A 44 18.36 -18.61 4.75
N LYS A 45 18.13 -19.43 3.71
CA LYS A 45 18.83 -19.32 2.41
C LYS A 45 18.56 -18.01 1.66
N LYS A 46 17.44 -17.35 1.94
CA LYS A 46 17.05 -16.05 1.36
C LYS A 46 17.51 -14.86 2.21
N ILE A 47 17.66 -15.10 3.52
CA ILE A 47 18.16 -14.12 4.48
C ILE A 47 19.64 -13.88 4.17
N GLY A 48 20.13 -12.67 4.44
CA GLY A 48 21.53 -12.33 4.21
C GLY A 48 22.50 -12.97 5.21
N THR A 49 23.57 -12.26 5.52
CA THR A 49 24.68 -12.81 6.32
C THR A 49 24.44 -12.60 7.81
N PHE A 50 24.51 -13.68 8.59
CA PHE A 50 24.57 -13.62 10.05
C PHE A 50 25.99 -13.31 10.51
N GLU A 51 26.15 -12.63 11.64
CA GLU A 51 27.45 -12.24 12.20
C GLU A 51 28.33 -11.52 11.17
N HIS A 52 27.74 -10.54 10.48
CA HIS A 52 28.44 -9.81 9.43
C HIS A 52 29.47 -8.86 10.06
N ARG A 53 30.76 -9.12 9.80
CA ARG A 53 31.84 -8.25 10.25
C ARG A 53 31.83 -6.94 9.48
N VAL A 54 31.82 -5.83 10.21
CA VAL A 54 31.84 -4.48 9.65
C VAL A 54 32.86 -3.62 10.36
N LYS A 55 33.47 -2.70 9.60
CA LYS A 55 34.32 -1.66 10.18
C LYS A 55 33.43 -0.57 10.76
N LYS A 56 33.61 -0.27 12.05
CA LYS A 56 32.96 0.89 12.69
C LYS A 56 33.67 2.18 12.27
N LEU A 57 33.06 3.32 12.60
CA LEU A 57 33.72 4.64 12.59
C LEU A 57 34.92 4.70 13.55
N SER A 58 34.94 3.85 14.57
CA SER A 58 36.11 3.58 15.41
C SER A 58 36.96 2.45 14.81
N ASP A 59 38.27 2.44 15.09
CA ASP A 59 39.23 1.41 14.62
C ASP A 59 38.97 -0.03 15.12
N ALA A 60 37.81 -0.28 15.75
CA ALA A 60 37.40 -1.60 16.23
C ALA A 60 36.41 -2.26 15.24
N ASP A 61 36.66 -3.52 14.94
CA ASP A 61 35.68 -4.36 14.23
C ASP A 61 34.43 -4.57 15.08
N GLY A 62 33.26 -4.55 14.43
CA GLY A 62 32.00 -4.99 15.04
C GLY A 62 31.33 -6.08 14.23
N TYR A 63 30.34 -6.70 14.85
CA TYR A 63 29.52 -7.73 14.24
C TYR A 63 28.06 -7.28 14.26
N ILE A 64 27.39 -7.42 13.13
CA ILE A 64 25.95 -7.29 13.00
C ILE A 64 25.34 -8.68 13.15
N ASP A 65 24.33 -8.84 13.99
CA ASP A 65 23.67 -10.14 14.19
C ASP A 65 23.09 -10.68 12.89
N LEU A 66 22.41 -9.83 12.12
CA LEU A 66 21.92 -10.15 10.79
C LEU A 66 21.92 -8.94 9.85
N LEU A 67 22.49 -9.13 8.66
CA LEU A 67 22.39 -8.17 7.56
C LEU A 67 21.80 -8.82 6.32
N TRP A 68 20.57 -8.44 5.97
CA TRP A 68 20.01 -8.65 4.64
C TRP A 68 20.19 -7.37 3.80
N LYS A 69 21.26 -7.38 2.99
CA LYS A 69 21.69 -6.26 2.14
C LYS A 69 20.53 -5.64 1.36
N GLY A 70 20.41 -4.31 1.41
CA GLY A 70 19.35 -3.56 0.72
C GLY A 70 17.94 -3.73 1.32
N THR A 71 17.80 -4.47 2.41
CA THR A 71 16.50 -4.84 2.98
C THR A 71 16.42 -4.49 4.46
N ILE A 72 17.10 -5.24 5.33
CA ILE A 72 17.00 -5.07 6.77
C ILE A 72 18.32 -5.38 7.48
N LEU A 73 18.64 -4.59 8.49
CA LEU A 73 19.70 -4.86 9.46
C LEU A 73 19.02 -5.15 10.80
N VAL A 74 19.43 -6.23 11.46
CA VAL A 74 18.91 -6.60 12.79
C VAL A 74 20.06 -6.65 13.80
N GLU A 75 19.86 -5.98 14.93
CA GLU A 75 20.74 -6.03 16.10
C GLU A 75 19.92 -6.54 17.31
N MET A 76 20.37 -7.64 17.91
CA MET A 76 19.76 -8.27 19.06
C MET A 76 20.44 -7.79 20.34
N LYS A 77 19.71 -7.81 21.45
CA LYS A 77 20.26 -7.68 22.79
C LYS A 77 19.63 -8.71 23.72
N SER A 78 20.31 -9.03 24.81
CA SER A 78 19.69 -9.78 25.91
C SER A 78 18.47 -9.02 26.46
N ARG A 79 17.47 -9.74 26.98
CA ARG A 79 16.20 -9.13 27.42
C ARG A 79 16.39 -8.05 28.50
N GLY A 80 15.69 -6.93 28.34
CA GLY A 80 15.73 -5.78 29.25
C GLY A 80 16.95 -4.86 29.07
N LYS A 81 17.80 -5.11 28.08
CA LYS A 81 18.93 -4.22 27.74
C LYS A 81 18.45 -2.98 26.98
N ASN A 82 19.30 -1.96 26.95
CA ASN A 82 18.97 -0.67 26.34
C ASN A 82 18.98 -0.75 24.80
N LEU A 83 17.81 -0.56 24.19
CA LEU A 83 17.62 -0.58 22.73
C LEU A 83 18.08 0.71 22.03
N ASP A 84 18.18 1.84 22.72
CA ASP A 84 18.72 3.09 22.13
C ASP A 84 20.19 2.92 21.77
N LYS A 85 20.97 2.27 22.65
CA LYS A 85 22.38 1.92 22.39
C LYS A 85 22.51 0.95 21.23
N ALA A 86 21.64 -0.06 21.17
CA ALA A 86 21.62 -1.01 20.06
C ALA A 86 21.28 -0.30 18.73
N PHE A 87 20.34 0.64 18.75
CA PHE A 87 19.97 1.41 17.58
C PHE A 87 21.11 2.31 17.09
N GLN A 88 21.78 3.02 18.00
CA GLN A 88 22.96 3.81 17.64
C GLN A 88 24.06 2.93 17.05
N GLN A 89 24.30 1.76 17.65
CA GLN A 89 25.27 0.79 17.13
C GLN A 89 24.89 0.31 15.71
N ALA A 90 23.62 0.01 15.46
CA ALA A 90 23.13 -0.37 14.15
C ALA A 90 23.30 0.74 13.10
N ILE A 91 23.06 2.00 13.47
CA ILE A 91 23.33 3.18 12.64
C ILE A 91 24.82 3.31 12.34
N ASP A 92 25.68 3.18 13.36
CA ASP A 92 27.13 3.27 13.20
C ASP A 92 27.66 2.26 12.17
N TYR A 93 27.06 1.06 12.13
CA TYR A 93 27.40 0.03 11.15
C TYR A 93 27.04 0.39 9.71
N THR A 94 26.00 1.20 9.49
CA THR A 94 25.59 1.60 8.13
C THR A 94 26.66 2.42 7.41
N HIS A 95 27.49 3.17 8.14
CA HIS A 95 28.59 3.94 7.56
C HIS A 95 29.67 3.05 6.91
N GLY A 96 29.81 1.80 7.37
CA GLY A 96 30.74 0.83 6.80
C GLY A 96 30.19 0.06 5.59
N LEU A 97 28.92 0.26 5.24
CA LEU A 97 28.24 -0.46 4.16
C LEU A 97 28.29 0.33 2.85
N LYS A 98 28.28 -0.39 1.72
CA LYS A 98 28.13 0.24 0.40
C LYS A 98 26.70 0.73 0.18
N GLN A 99 26.51 1.69 -0.71
CA GLN A 99 25.19 2.27 -1.01
C GLN A 99 24.13 1.22 -1.36
N ASN A 100 24.49 0.18 -2.12
CA ASN A 100 23.59 -0.90 -2.53
C ASN A 100 23.36 -1.96 -1.42
N GLU A 101 24.07 -1.86 -0.31
CA GLU A 101 23.96 -2.76 0.84
C GLU A 101 23.19 -2.12 2.00
N LEU A 102 23.05 -0.79 1.98
CA LEU A 102 22.32 -0.03 3.00
C LEU A 102 20.92 -0.61 3.20
N PRO A 103 20.55 -0.95 4.44
CA PRO A 103 19.25 -1.51 4.73
C PRO A 103 18.17 -0.42 4.65
N LYS A 104 16.95 -0.81 4.24
CA LYS A 104 15.78 0.09 4.32
C LYS A 104 15.13 0.11 5.69
N TYR A 105 15.36 -0.95 6.45
CA TYR A 105 14.86 -1.11 7.80
C TYR A 105 15.99 -1.45 8.77
N ILE A 106 15.93 -0.88 9.96
CA ILE A 106 16.78 -1.27 11.09
C ILE A 106 15.85 -1.81 12.17
N LEU A 107 16.03 -3.06 12.56
CA LEU A 107 15.31 -3.67 13.67
C LEU A 107 16.28 -3.84 14.84
N VAL A 108 15.93 -3.30 15.99
CA VAL A 108 16.59 -3.65 17.25
C VAL A 108 15.62 -4.38 18.16
N CYS A 109 16.06 -5.48 18.76
CA CYS A 109 15.18 -6.36 19.52
C CYS A 109 15.88 -6.97 20.74
N ASP A 110 15.19 -7.03 21.87
CA ASP A 110 15.67 -7.67 23.10
C ASP A 110 14.91 -8.98 23.43
N PHE A 111 14.43 -9.68 22.40
CA PHE A 111 13.48 -10.81 22.44
C PHE A 111 12.05 -10.43 22.82
N ASN A 112 11.85 -9.40 23.64
CA ASN A 112 10.53 -9.00 24.13
C ASN A 112 9.99 -7.71 23.50
N VAL A 113 10.85 -6.74 23.21
CA VAL A 113 10.52 -5.47 22.57
C VAL A 113 11.16 -5.45 21.19
N PHE A 114 10.35 -5.12 20.19
CA PHE A 114 10.76 -4.90 18.81
C PHE A 114 10.70 -3.41 18.54
N ARG A 115 11.81 -2.84 18.06
CA ARG A 115 11.85 -1.46 17.58
C ARG A 115 12.34 -1.45 16.14
N LEU A 116 11.39 -1.26 15.23
CA LEU A 116 11.62 -1.20 13.79
C LEU A 116 11.69 0.25 13.34
N TYR A 117 12.80 0.63 12.71
CA TYR A 117 13.03 1.93 12.12
C TYR A 117 13.01 1.83 10.59
N ASP A 118 12.19 2.65 9.96
CA ASP A 118 12.13 2.85 8.51
C ASP A 118 13.10 3.98 8.12
N THR A 119 14.15 3.66 7.37
CA THR A 119 15.17 4.65 7.00
C THR A 119 14.70 5.61 5.91
N GLU A 120 13.71 5.20 5.10
CA GLU A 120 13.15 6.04 4.03
C GLU A 120 12.15 7.05 4.61
N GLU A 121 11.24 6.60 5.48
CA GLU A 121 10.23 7.45 6.13
C GLU A 121 10.70 8.11 7.43
N GLN A 122 11.86 7.72 7.96
CA GLN A 122 12.38 8.13 9.27
C GLN A 122 11.39 7.87 10.42
N LYS A 123 10.63 6.78 10.33
CA LYS A 123 9.59 6.42 11.31
C LYS A 123 10.01 5.23 12.16
N THR A 124 9.81 5.33 13.46
CA THR A 124 10.01 4.23 14.42
C THR A 124 8.67 3.62 14.82
N THR A 125 8.59 2.29 14.81
CA THR A 125 7.48 1.52 15.36
C THR A 125 8.01 0.61 16.46
N GLU A 126 7.45 0.71 17.66
CA GLU A 126 7.84 -0.09 18.82
C GLU A 126 6.66 -0.87 19.37
N PHE A 127 6.85 -2.17 19.63
CA PHE A 127 5.80 -3.04 20.18
C PHE A 127 6.43 -4.24 20.90
N LYS A 128 5.63 -4.93 21.73
CA LYS A 128 6.08 -6.13 22.44
C LYS A 128 5.88 -7.39 21.60
N LEU A 129 6.61 -8.45 21.92
CA LEU A 129 6.49 -9.77 21.28
C LEU A 129 5.04 -10.27 21.29
N ALA A 130 4.31 -10.08 22.39
CA ALA A 130 2.90 -10.43 22.52
C ALA A 130 2.00 -9.74 21.47
N ASP A 131 2.39 -8.54 21.02
CA ASP A 131 1.65 -7.72 20.06
C ASP A 131 2.15 -7.89 18.62
N LEU A 132 3.11 -8.81 18.37
CA LEU A 132 3.65 -9.04 17.03
C LEU A 132 2.55 -9.34 16.01
N TYR A 133 1.53 -10.12 16.39
CA TYR A 133 0.41 -10.47 15.50
C TYR A 133 -0.35 -9.23 14.97
N GLY A 134 -0.46 -8.16 15.78
CA GLY A 134 -1.07 -6.90 15.37
C GLY A 134 -0.15 -6.03 14.51
N ASN A 135 1.16 -6.29 14.56
CA ASN A 135 2.21 -5.50 13.94
C ASN A 135 2.90 -6.19 12.74
N VAL A 136 2.47 -7.39 12.34
CA VAL A 136 3.08 -8.13 11.22
C VAL A 136 3.11 -7.35 9.90
N GLN A 137 2.16 -6.42 9.71
CA GLN A 137 2.10 -5.58 8.51
C GLN A 137 3.26 -4.58 8.41
N SER A 138 3.86 -4.18 9.54
CA SER A 138 5.06 -3.34 9.58
C SER A 138 6.26 -3.99 8.86
N PHE A 139 6.22 -5.32 8.67
CA PHE A 139 7.25 -6.10 7.99
C PHE A 139 6.84 -6.55 6.57
N GLY A 140 5.74 -6.03 6.02
CA GLY A 140 5.25 -6.42 4.69
C GLY A 140 6.29 -6.25 3.58
N TYR A 141 7.20 -5.29 3.72
CA TYR A 141 8.31 -5.11 2.80
C TYR A 141 9.20 -6.36 2.63
N LEU A 142 9.38 -7.16 3.69
CA LEU A 142 10.17 -8.40 3.63
C LEU A 142 9.61 -9.43 2.63
N LEU A 143 8.30 -9.35 2.36
CA LEU A 143 7.58 -10.22 1.43
C LEU A 143 7.57 -9.66 0.00
N GLY A 144 8.23 -8.52 -0.25
CA GLY A 144 8.12 -7.79 -1.51
C GLY A 144 6.78 -7.05 -1.67
N TYR A 145 5.94 -7.02 -0.64
CA TYR A 145 4.83 -6.06 -0.61
C TYR A 145 5.44 -4.67 -0.44
N GLN A 146 5.53 -3.91 -1.53
CA GLN A 146 5.66 -2.46 -1.40
C GLN A 146 4.52 -2.01 -0.51
N LYS A 147 4.86 -1.27 0.55
CA LYS A 147 3.90 -0.63 1.44
C LYS A 147 3.00 0.23 0.55
N LYS A 148 1.85 -0.31 0.11
CA LYS A 148 0.69 0.52 -0.16
C LYS A 148 0.37 1.06 1.21
N VAL A 149 0.99 2.20 1.53
CA VAL A 149 0.57 3.03 2.64
C VAL A 149 -0.90 3.26 2.32
N TYR A 150 -1.77 2.54 3.02
CA TYR A 150 -3.10 3.06 3.27
C TYR A 150 -2.83 4.28 4.13
N LYS A 151 -2.49 5.39 3.45
CA LYS A 151 -2.57 6.70 4.04
C LYS A 151 -4.00 6.75 4.57
N GLU A 152 -4.18 7.19 5.81
CA GLU A 152 -5.46 7.76 6.21
C GLU A 152 -6.04 8.47 5.00
N GLN A 153 -7.24 8.07 4.56
CA GLN A 153 -7.79 8.47 3.26
C GLN A 153 -7.41 9.92 3.00
N ASP A 154 -6.67 10.16 1.92
CA ASP A 154 -6.18 11.49 1.57
C ASP A 154 -7.32 12.48 1.86
N PRO A 155 -7.11 13.60 2.58
CA PRO A 155 -8.17 14.58 2.80
C PRO A 155 -8.93 14.93 1.51
N ALA A 156 -8.26 14.84 0.36
CA ALA A 156 -8.88 14.93 -0.96
C ALA A 156 -9.92 13.81 -1.25
N ASN A 157 -9.64 12.56 -0.89
CA ASN A 157 -10.55 11.42 -1.05
C ASN A 157 -11.78 11.52 -0.15
N ILE A 158 -11.63 11.95 1.10
CA ILE A 158 -12.76 12.18 2.02
C ILE A 158 -13.65 13.29 1.45
N LYS A 159 -13.03 14.40 1.04
CA LYS A 159 -13.75 15.53 0.43
C LYS A 159 -14.43 15.14 -0.89
N ALA A 160 -13.80 14.31 -1.70
CA ALA A 160 -14.40 13.80 -2.94
C ALA A 160 -15.64 12.93 -2.66
N ALA A 161 -15.56 12.04 -1.65
CA ALA A 161 -16.71 11.23 -1.24
C ALA A 161 -17.87 12.11 -0.71
N GLU A 162 -17.56 13.13 0.09
CA GLU A 162 -18.56 14.11 0.54
C GLU A 162 -19.21 14.89 -0.62
N LEU A 163 -18.42 15.26 -1.64
CA LEU A 163 -18.95 15.93 -2.83
C LEU A 163 -19.85 15.01 -3.66
N MET A 164 -19.49 13.73 -3.82
CA MET A 164 -20.35 12.73 -4.48
C MET A 164 -21.64 12.49 -3.70
N GLY A 165 -21.59 12.48 -2.36
CA GLY A 165 -22.79 12.42 -1.51
C GLY A 165 -23.69 13.65 -1.69
N LYS A 166 -23.11 14.86 -1.77
CA LYS A 166 -23.90 16.07 -2.06
C LYS A 166 -24.52 16.04 -3.46
N LEU A 167 -23.81 15.51 -4.46
CA LEU A 167 -24.36 15.35 -5.81
C LEU A 167 -25.54 14.37 -5.82
N HIS A 168 -25.43 13.25 -5.10
CA HIS A 168 -26.53 12.31 -4.87
C HIS A 168 -27.76 13.05 -4.33
N ASP A 169 -27.61 13.73 -3.20
CA ASP A 169 -28.73 14.37 -2.51
C ASP A 169 -29.39 15.44 -3.39
N ARG A 170 -28.61 16.20 -4.18
CA ARG A 170 -29.14 17.20 -5.12
C ARG A 170 -29.92 16.59 -6.28
N LEU A 171 -29.48 15.46 -6.81
CA LEU A 171 -30.22 14.74 -7.86
C LEU A 171 -31.51 14.12 -7.29
N GLU A 172 -31.45 13.59 -6.07
CA GLU A 172 -32.62 13.06 -5.38
C GLU A 172 -33.67 14.16 -5.12
N GLU A 173 -33.25 15.35 -4.66
CA GLU A 173 -34.11 16.51 -4.41
C GLU A 173 -34.92 16.95 -5.65
N ILE A 174 -34.37 16.80 -6.85
CA ILE A 174 -35.05 17.15 -8.12
C ILE A 174 -35.85 15.98 -8.72
N GLY A 175 -35.92 14.84 -8.03
CA GLY A 175 -36.74 13.70 -8.40
C GLY A 175 -36.04 12.60 -9.20
N TYR A 176 -34.71 12.68 -9.40
CA TYR A 176 -33.94 11.59 -10.00
C TYR A 176 -33.53 10.61 -8.89
N VAL A 177 -34.32 9.57 -8.67
CA VAL A 177 -34.27 8.73 -7.45
C VAL A 177 -34.10 7.24 -7.72
N GLY A 178 -33.76 6.49 -6.68
CA GLY A 178 -33.77 5.02 -6.69
C GLY A 178 -32.68 4.41 -7.56
N HIS A 179 -32.94 3.23 -8.13
CA HIS A 179 -31.95 2.48 -8.91
C HIS A 179 -31.27 3.30 -10.03
N PRO A 180 -31.99 4.13 -10.82
CA PRO A 180 -31.35 5.00 -11.81
C PRO A 180 -30.32 5.98 -11.24
N LEU A 181 -30.58 6.56 -10.06
CA LEU A 181 -29.65 7.47 -9.37
C LEU A 181 -28.37 6.74 -8.98
N GLU A 182 -28.51 5.58 -8.35
CA GLU A 182 -27.38 4.77 -7.89
C GLU A 182 -26.49 4.35 -9.06
N VAL A 183 -27.09 3.84 -10.14
CA VAL A 183 -26.33 3.44 -11.33
C VAL A 183 -25.66 4.65 -11.98
N TYR A 184 -26.33 5.80 -12.06
CA TYR A 184 -25.77 7.02 -12.63
C TYR A 184 -24.52 7.48 -11.86
N LEU A 185 -24.57 7.52 -10.52
CA LEU A 185 -23.42 7.91 -9.70
C LEU A 185 -22.27 6.93 -9.78
N VAL A 186 -22.56 5.62 -9.79
CA VAL A 186 -21.50 4.60 -9.95
C VAL A 186 -20.81 4.75 -11.31
N ARG A 187 -21.56 5.08 -12.38
CA ARG A 187 -20.97 5.37 -13.70
C ARG A 187 -20.09 6.60 -13.69
N LEU A 188 -20.55 7.70 -13.09
CA LEU A 188 -19.74 8.91 -12.94
C LEU A 188 -18.46 8.64 -12.16
N LEU A 189 -18.56 7.93 -11.03
CA LEU A 189 -17.41 7.55 -10.22
C LEU A 189 -16.41 6.68 -11.01
N PHE A 190 -16.92 5.75 -11.82
CA PHE A 190 -16.08 4.98 -12.74
C PHE A 190 -15.35 5.89 -13.73
N CYS A 191 -16.05 6.84 -14.37
CA CYS A 191 -15.44 7.72 -15.36
C CYS A 191 -14.35 8.63 -14.75
N LEU A 192 -14.61 9.18 -13.56
CA LEU A 192 -13.62 9.96 -12.80
C LEU A 192 -12.37 9.12 -12.45
N PHE A 193 -12.57 7.87 -12.05
CA PHE A 193 -11.46 6.96 -11.80
C PHE A 193 -10.72 6.54 -13.09
N ALA A 194 -11.44 6.42 -14.20
CA ALA A 194 -10.89 5.97 -15.47
C ALA A 194 -9.90 6.98 -16.09
N GLU A 195 -10.12 8.29 -15.91
CA GLU A 195 -9.20 9.35 -16.39
C GLU A 195 -7.97 9.58 -15.51
N ASP A 196 -8.04 9.18 -14.23
CA ASP A 196 -6.89 9.14 -13.32
C ASP A 196 -6.09 7.83 -13.42
N THR A 197 -6.54 6.90 -14.28
CA THR A 197 -5.86 5.64 -14.58
C THR A 197 -5.53 5.56 -16.07
N THR A 198 -5.12 4.39 -16.55
CA THR A 198 -4.78 4.17 -17.97
C THR A 198 -5.97 3.68 -18.80
N ILE A 199 -7.20 3.87 -18.30
CA ILE A 199 -8.41 3.44 -19.02
C ILE A 199 -8.82 4.54 -20.01
N PHE A 200 -8.97 5.78 -19.53
CA PHE A 200 -9.15 6.95 -20.37
C PHE A 200 -7.81 7.67 -20.55
N ASN A 201 -7.76 8.58 -21.52
CA ASN A 201 -6.67 9.55 -21.56
C ASN A 201 -6.78 10.47 -20.33
N LYS A 202 -5.64 11.02 -19.89
CA LYS A 202 -5.59 11.92 -18.74
C LYS A 202 -6.53 13.11 -18.97
N GLN A 203 -7.40 13.41 -18.01
CA GLN A 203 -8.39 14.51 -18.04
C GLN A 203 -9.43 14.42 -19.18
N GLN A 204 -9.61 13.26 -19.80
CA GLN A 204 -10.49 13.14 -20.97
C GLN A 204 -11.96 13.41 -20.65
N LEU A 205 -12.46 13.03 -19.47
CA LEU A 205 -13.84 13.34 -19.06
C LEU A 205 -13.97 14.83 -18.75
N GLN A 206 -13.01 15.37 -17.99
CA GLN A 206 -12.98 16.80 -17.66
C GLN A 206 -12.98 17.67 -18.93
N ASP A 207 -12.09 17.39 -19.87
CA ASP A 207 -12.00 18.11 -21.15
C ASP A 207 -13.29 17.99 -21.96
N TYR A 208 -13.93 16.82 -21.97
CA TYR A 208 -15.21 16.63 -22.65
C TYR A 208 -16.31 17.50 -22.04
N ILE A 209 -16.42 17.53 -20.71
CA ILE A 209 -17.41 18.37 -20.02
C ILE A 209 -17.13 19.86 -20.31
N GLU A 210 -15.90 20.33 -20.10
CA GLU A 210 -15.54 21.74 -20.26
C GLU A 210 -15.70 22.24 -21.70
N GLN A 211 -15.48 21.39 -22.71
CA GLN A 211 -15.47 21.79 -24.12
C GLN A 211 -16.77 21.48 -24.87
N ARG A 212 -17.59 20.54 -24.38
CA ARG A 212 -18.79 20.05 -25.08
C ARG A 212 -20.10 20.27 -24.33
N THR A 213 -20.08 20.95 -23.18
CA THR A 213 -21.28 21.33 -22.44
C THR A 213 -21.38 22.84 -22.25
N ALA A 214 -22.59 23.34 -22.08
CA ALA A 214 -22.87 24.73 -21.78
C ALA A 214 -22.51 25.05 -20.32
N GLU A 215 -22.00 26.25 -20.07
CA GLU A 215 -21.61 26.72 -18.73
C GLU A 215 -22.78 26.72 -17.73
N ASP A 216 -24.02 26.87 -18.22
CA ASP A 216 -25.23 26.81 -17.40
C ASP A 216 -25.69 25.37 -17.07
N GLY A 217 -25.01 24.36 -17.62
CA GLY A 217 -25.30 22.93 -17.40
C GLY A 217 -26.56 22.41 -18.10
N SER A 218 -27.21 23.21 -18.95
CA SER A 218 -28.49 22.87 -19.57
C SER A 218 -28.46 21.63 -20.48
N ASP A 219 -27.30 21.30 -21.04
CA ASP A 219 -27.10 20.15 -21.92
C ASP A 219 -26.24 19.02 -21.30
N LEU A 220 -25.74 19.20 -20.07
CA LEU A 220 -24.79 18.29 -19.42
C LEU A 220 -25.34 16.85 -19.33
N ALA A 221 -26.59 16.68 -18.88
CA ALA A 221 -27.18 15.35 -18.73
C ALA A 221 -27.27 14.59 -20.06
N ALA A 222 -27.64 15.28 -21.15
CA ALA A 222 -27.73 14.69 -22.47
C ALA A 222 -26.34 14.25 -22.99
N ARG A 223 -25.30 15.07 -22.74
CA ARG A 223 -23.92 14.76 -23.14
C ARG A 223 -23.33 13.61 -22.36
N ILE A 224 -23.59 13.53 -21.06
CA ILE A 224 -23.16 12.39 -20.23
C ILE A 224 -23.86 11.09 -20.67
N GLN A 225 -25.15 11.16 -21.03
CA GLN A 225 -25.86 10.00 -21.55
C GLN A 225 -25.30 9.52 -22.90
N GLU A 226 -24.96 10.45 -23.79
CA GLU A 226 -24.27 10.16 -25.07
C GLU A 226 -22.93 9.45 -24.81
N LEU A 227 -22.14 9.95 -23.85
CA LEU A 227 -20.90 9.30 -23.42
C LEU A 227 -21.14 7.88 -22.90
N PHE A 228 -22.14 7.66 -22.04
CA PHE A 228 -22.45 6.31 -21.53
C PHE A 228 -22.81 5.32 -22.64
N GLN A 229 -23.50 5.77 -23.69
CA GLN A 229 -23.77 4.96 -24.86
C GLN A 229 -22.48 4.61 -25.62
N VAL A 230 -21.57 5.57 -25.79
CA VAL A 230 -20.26 5.36 -26.44
C VAL A 230 -19.41 4.35 -25.66
N LEU A 231 -19.40 4.42 -24.32
CA LEU A 231 -18.69 3.47 -23.46
C LEU A 231 -19.28 2.05 -23.53
N ASN A 232 -20.56 1.92 -23.92
CA ASN A 232 -21.24 0.65 -24.17
C ASN A 232 -21.26 0.22 -25.65
N THR A 233 -20.67 1.00 -26.56
CA THR A 233 -20.69 0.70 -28.00
C THR A 233 -19.29 0.31 -28.48
N PRO A 234 -19.08 -0.93 -28.97
CA PRO A 234 -17.81 -1.34 -29.60
C PRO A 234 -17.37 -0.35 -30.69
N VAL A 235 -16.07 -0.07 -30.77
CA VAL A 235 -15.51 0.96 -31.68
C VAL A 235 -15.92 0.72 -33.13
N ASP A 236 -15.97 -0.53 -33.58
CA ASP A 236 -16.38 -0.96 -34.93
C ASP A 236 -17.88 -0.78 -35.21
N LYS A 237 -18.69 -0.58 -34.18
CA LYS A 237 -20.15 -0.39 -34.28
C LYS A 237 -20.59 1.07 -34.07
N ARG A 238 -19.66 1.99 -33.82
CA ARG A 238 -19.96 3.42 -33.66
C ARG A 238 -20.34 4.04 -35.01
N PHE A 239 -21.11 5.12 -34.96
CA PHE A 239 -21.40 5.90 -36.16
C PHE A 239 -20.11 6.49 -36.74
N LYS A 240 -19.96 6.45 -38.07
CA LYS A 240 -18.77 6.95 -38.77
C LYS A 240 -18.58 8.47 -38.65
N ASN A 241 -19.64 9.19 -38.30
CA ASN A 241 -19.67 10.63 -38.10
C ASN A 241 -19.82 11.01 -36.61
N LEU A 242 -19.55 10.09 -35.70
CA LEU A 242 -19.47 10.40 -34.27
C LEU A 242 -18.38 11.46 -34.04
N ASP A 243 -18.62 12.37 -33.11
CA ASP A 243 -17.62 13.37 -32.71
C ASP A 243 -16.30 12.70 -32.33
N GLU A 244 -15.17 13.28 -32.75
CA GLU A 244 -13.85 12.68 -32.59
C GLU A 244 -13.48 12.51 -31.10
N GLN A 245 -13.83 13.48 -30.26
CA GLN A 245 -13.53 13.44 -28.82
C GLN A 245 -14.33 12.33 -28.12
N LEU A 246 -15.58 12.12 -28.53
CA LEU A 246 -16.37 10.97 -28.09
C LEU A 246 -15.78 9.66 -28.60
N ASN A 247 -15.37 9.61 -29.87
CA ASN A 247 -14.84 8.40 -30.46
C ASN A 247 -13.50 7.94 -29.84
N ASP A 248 -12.77 8.87 -29.22
CA ASP A 248 -11.54 8.57 -28.47
C ASP A 248 -11.77 7.84 -27.14
N PHE A 249 -13.00 7.81 -26.61
CA PHE A 249 -13.28 7.02 -25.41
C PHE A 249 -13.26 5.51 -25.73
N PRO A 250 -12.71 4.66 -24.86
CA PRO A 250 -12.65 3.23 -25.11
C PRO A 250 -14.05 2.59 -25.01
N TYR A 251 -14.17 1.39 -25.57
CA TYR A 251 -15.27 0.50 -25.24
C TYR A 251 -14.97 -0.22 -23.92
N VAL A 252 -15.83 -0.04 -22.91
CA VAL A 252 -15.60 -0.57 -21.56
C VAL A 252 -16.29 -1.92 -21.35
N ASN A 253 -17.27 -2.27 -22.20
CA ASN A 253 -17.99 -3.56 -22.20
C ASN A 253 -18.30 -4.12 -20.81
N GLY A 254 -19.29 -3.56 -20.13
CA GLY A 254 -19.69 -4.07 -18.82
C GLY A 254 -21.18 -3.91 -18.55
N LYS A 255 -21.70 -4.77 -17.67
CA LYS A 255 -23.02 -4.63 -17.05
C LYS A 255 -23.29 -3.22 -16.51
N LEU A 256 -22.22 -2.51 -16.15
CA LEU A 256 -22.31 -1.15 -15.64
C LEU A 256 -22.97 -0.18 -16.64
N PHE A 257 -22.69 -0.29 -17.95
CA PHE A 257 -23.20 0.64 -18.97
C PHE A 257 -24.31 0.06 -19.86
N GLU A 258 -24.78 -1.16 -19.59
CA GLU A 258 -25.77 -1.84 -20.43
C GLU A 258 -27.17 -1.24 -20.33
N GLU A 259 -27.54 -0.75 -19.14
CA GLU A 259 -28.84 -0.18 -18.85
C GLU A 259 -28.97 1.26 -19.40
N VAL A 260 -30.08 1.52 -20.10
CA VAL A 260 -30.43 2.88 -20.53
C VAL A 260 -31.14 3.57 -19.37
N LEU A 261 -30.52 4.62 -18.86
CA LEU A 261 -31.07 5.42 -17.76
C LEU A 261 -32.08 6.47 -18.26
N PRO A 262 -33.09 6.83 -17.46
CA PRO A 262 -34.03 7.90 -17.76
C PRO A 262 -33.30 9.25 -17.88
N SER A 263 -33.86 10.15 -18.70
CA SER A 263 -33.36 11.50 -18.98
C SER A 263 -34.26 12.56 -18.38
#